data_AF-A0A7R8D460-F1
#
_entry.id   AF-A0A7R8D460-F1
#
_cell.length_a   1.000
_cell.length_b   1.000
_cell.length_c   1.000
_cell.angle_alpha   90.00
_cell.angle_beta   90.00
_cell.angle_gamma   90.00
#
_symmetry.space_group_name_H-M   'P 1'
#
loop_
_entity.id
_entity.type
_entity.pdbx_description
1 polymer ?
#
loop_
_entity_poly.entity_id
_entity_poly.type
_entity_poly.pdbx_seq_one_letter_code
_entity_poly.pdbx_strand_id
1 'polypeptide(L)'
;MWSNVFVDSPTTKSLYYLNTNVKSRELINVSLPKKTGQVVNVSSNGFHTWMLDNKGVIYIRSGISSATPSGNSWVTLNSSQLISMNVRLVYFSLGTDVVWAVDNDDFLPAWISCDIDLGHRRQKGNIL
;
A
#
# COMPACT_ATOMS: atom_id res chain seq x y z
N MET A 1 14.97 -11.22 8.58
CA MET A 1 13.71 -10.45 8.51
C MET A 1 13.83 -9.53 7.31
N TRP A 2 13.04 -9.73 6.25
CA TRP A 2 13.17 -8.90 5.04
C TRP A 2 12.56 -7.52 5.28
N SER A 3 13.37 -6.47 5.13
CA SER A 3 12.87 -5.11 4.97
C SER A 3 12.69 -4.85 3.47
N ASN A 4 11.45 -4.94 2.99
CA ASN A 4 11.10 -4.39 1.69
C ASN A 4 10.91 -2.90 1.86
N VAL A 5 11.83 -2.12 1.29
CA VAL A 5 11.74 -0.66 1.34
C VAL A 5 11.36 -0.19 -0.05
N PHE A 6 10.18 0.38 -0.15
CA PHE A 6 9.72 1.07 -1.34
C PHE A 6 9.69 2.57 -1.07
N VAL A 7 10.22 3.37 -1.98
CA VAL A 7 10.28 4.83 -1.88
C VAL A 7 9.73 5.43 -3.15
N ASP A 8 8.75 6.31 -3.04
CA ASP A 8 8.27 7.08 -4.17
C ASP A 8 9.13 8.34 -4.37
N SER A 9 9.31 8.72 -5.63
CA SER A 9 9.90 9.99 -6.01
C SER A 9 8.79 10.85 -6.62
N PRO A 10 8.33 11.89 -5.89
CA PRO A 10 7.30 12.80 -6.39
C PRO A 10 7.71 13.49 -7.70
N THR A 11 9.01 13.73 -7.89
CA THR A 11 9.58 14.40 -9.06
C THR A 11 9.60 13.51 -10.28
N THR A 12 10.03 12.25 -10.13
CA THR A 12 10.17 11.32 -11.28
C THR A 12 8.95 10.41 -11.46
N LYS A 13 7.93 10.56 -10.61
CA LYS A 13 6.73 9.70 -10.59
C LYS A 13 7.10 8.22 -10.66
N SER A 14 8.16 7.87 -9.94
CA SER A 14 8.75 6.54 -9.96
C SER A 14 8.74 5.96 -8.55
N LEU A 15 8.51 4.66 -8.47
CA LEU A 15 8.69 3.91 -7.24
C LEU A 15 10.02 3.17 -7.32
N TYR A 16 10.79 3.19 -6.24
CA TYR A 16 12.04 2.47 -6.15
C TYR A 16 11.97 1.43 -5.05
N TYR A 17 12.52 0.25 -5.30
CA TYR A 17 12.70 -0.81 -4.32
C TYR A 17 14.19 -0.91 -3.95
N LEU A 18 14.48 -0.97 -2.65
CA LEU A 18 15.82 -1.23 -2.13
C LEU A 18 15.89 -2.64 -1.54
N ASN A 19 16.74 -3.49 -2.12
CA ASN A 19 17.05 -4.78 -1.53
C ASN A 19 18.09 -4.61 -0.41
N THR A 20 17.65 -4.84 0.83
CA THR A 20 18.49 -4.69 2.02
C THR A 20 19.36 -5.92 2.32
N ASN A 21 19.15 -7.04 1.60
CA ASN A 21 19.88 -8.29 1.83
C ASN A 21 21.19 -8.38 1.01
N VAL A 22 21.44 -7.45 0.10
CA VAL A 22 22.65 -7.40 -0.73
C VAL A 22 23.53 -6.24 -0.29
N LYS A 23 24.86 -6.43 -0.36
CA LYS A 23 25.83 -5.35 -0.08
C LYS A 23 25.69 -4.18 -1.07
N SER A 24 25.19 -4.44 -2.28
CA SER A 24 24.85 -3.40 -3.25
C SER A 24 23.53 -2.73 -2.86
N ARG A 25 23.60 -1.43 -2.57
CA ARG A 25 22.42 -0.59 -2.28
C ARG A 25 21.79 -0.03 -3.56
N GLU A 26 21.61 -0.89 -4.56
CA GLU A 26 21.05 -0.47 -5.84
C GLU A 26 19.54 -0.29 -5.71
N LEU A 27 19.05 0.85 -6.20
CA LEU A 27 17.63 1.14 -6.29
C LEU A 27 17.09 0.54 -7.58
N ILE A 28 16.14 -0.38 -7.44
CA ILE A 28 15.44 -0.98 -8.57
C ILE A 28 14.21 -0.14 -8.87
N ASN A 29 14.11 0.41 -10.08
CA ASN A 29 12.91 1.11 -10.51
C ASN A 29 11.75 0.11 -10.67
N VAL A 30 10.63 0.41 -10.04
CA VAL A 30 9.39 -0.35 -10.12
C VAL A 30 8.40 0.48 -10.91
N SER A 31 7.98 -0.06 -12.05
CA SER A 31 7.03 0.62 -12.92
C SER A 31 5.68 0.79 -12.23
N LEU A 32 5.15 2.02 -12.29
CA LEU A 32 3.80 2.32 -11.84
C LEU A 32 2.76 1.84 -12.86
N PRO A 33 1.54 1.48 -12.43
CA PRO A 33 0.42 1.25 -13.33
C PRO A 33 0.15 2.46 -14.24
N LYS A 34 -0.21 2.23 -15.51
CA LYS A 34 -0.40 3.31 -16.51
C LYS A 34 -1.42 4.39 -16.12
N LYS A 35 -2.41 4.05 -15.28
CA LYS A 35 -3.52 4.93 -14.90
C LYS A 35 -3.34 5.59 -13.52
N THR A 36 -2.22 5.33 -12.85
CA THR A 36 -1.96 5.82 -11.49
C THR A 36 -1.92 7.34 -11.46
N GLY A 37 -2.58 7.92 -10.46
CA GLY A 37 -2.46 9.34 -10.13
C GLY A 37 -1.09 9.68 -9.53
N GLN A 38 -1.03 10.78 -8.79
CA GLN A 38 0.15 11.05 -7.96
C GLN A 38 0.16 10.07 -6.79
N VAL A 39 1.27 9.38 -6.57
CA VAL A 39 1.44 8.53 -5.37
C VAL A 39 1.47 9.44 -4.15
N VAL A 40 0.65 9.13 -3.14
CA VAL A 40 0.55 9.91 -1.89
C VAL A 40 0.98 9.10 -0.67
N ASN A 41 0.92 7.77 -0.76
CA ASN A 41 1.37 6.88 0.29
C ASN A 41 1.80 5.53 -0.30
N VAL A 42 2.88 4.98 0.26
CA VAL A 42 3.33 3.61 0.00
C VAL A 42 3.63 3.00 1.36
N SER A 43 3.17 1.78 1.58
CA SER A 43 3.51 1.02 2.77
C SER A 43 3.86 -0.40 2.39
N SER A 44 4.89 -0.92 3.05
CA SER A 44 5.46 -2.24 2.76
C SER A 44 5.81 -2.96 4.04
N ASN A 45 5.66 -4.28 4.02
CA ASN A 45 6.25 -5.18 5.00
C ASN A 45 7.03 -6.29 4.27
N GLY A 46 7.45 -7.35 4.97
CA GLY A 46 8.25 -8.43 4.39
C GLY A 46 7.60 -9.17 3.21
N PHE A 47 6.27 -9.12 3.06
CA PHE A 47 5.52 -9.90 2.08
C PHE A 47 4.56 -9.06 1.23
N HIS A 48 4.13 -7.90 1.74
CA HIS A 48 3.11 -7.07 1.14
C HIS A 48 3.64 -5.68 0.82
N THR A 49 3.14 -5.09 -0.26
CA THR A 49 3.39 -3.68 -0.59
C THR A 49 2.15 -3.10 -1.24
N TRP A 50 1.66 -2.02 -0.65
CA TRP A 50 0.47 -1.31 -1.06
C TRP A 50 0.83 0.13 -1.38
N MET A 51 0.12 0.71 -2.33
CA MET A 51 0.29 2.10 -2.78
C MET A 51 -1.07 2.78 -2.91
N LEU A 52 -1.17 4.02 -2.43
CA LEU A 52 -2.31 4.91 -2.57
C LEU A 52 -1.96 6.03 -3.54
N ASP A 53 -2.89 6.35 -4.45
CA ASP A 53 -2.81 7.56 -5.25
C ASP A 53 -3.75 8.66 -4.75
N ASN A 54 -3.54 9.88 -5.24
CA ASN A 54 -4.35 11.07 -4.91
C ASN A 54 -5.80 11.01 -5.39
N LYS A 55 -6.21 9.96 -6.12
CA LYS A 55 -7.60 9.71 -6.52
C LYS A 55 -8.29 8.72 -5.58
N GLY A 56 -7.60 8.25 -4.53
CA GLY A 56 -8.09 7.25 -3.60
C GLY A 56 -8.02 5.81 -4.12
N VAL A 57 -7.27 5.57 -5.21
CA VAL A 57 -7.10 4.23 -5.76
C VAL A 57 -5.97 3.52 -5.03
N ILE A 58 -6.26 2.30 -4.55
CA ILE A 58 -5.32 1.45 -3.84
C ILE A 58 -4.79 0.40 -4.82
N TYR A 59 -3.48 0.26 -4.86
CA TYR A 59 -2.76 -0.71 -5.69
C TYR A 59 -1.96 -1.65 -4.80
N ILE A 60 -2.07 -2.95 -5.05
CA ILE A 60 -1.39 -4.02 -4.33
C ILE A 60 -0.33 -4.61 -5.26
N ARG A 61 0.92 -4.69 -4.79
CA ARG A 61 2.01 -5.33 -5.52
C ARG A 61 1.85 -6.84 -5.42
N SER A 62 1.81 -7.53 -6.56
CA SER A 62 1.66 -8.98 -6.66
C SER A 62 2.97 -9.66 -7.05
N GLY A 63 3.09 -10.94 -6.70
CA GLY A 63 4.23 -11.79 -7.02
C GLY A 63 5.48 -11.52 -6.17
N ILE A 64 5.32 -10.91 -4.99
CA ILE A 64 6.41 -10.77 -4.02
C ILE A 64 6.75 -12.16 -3.49
N SER A 65 8.02 -12.56 -3.59
CA SER A 65 8.52 -13.84 -3.08
C SER A 65 10.00 -13.74 -2.75
N SER A 66 10.59 -14.81 -2.17
CA SER A 66 12.03 -14.90 -1.98
C SER A 66 12.82 -14.78 -3.29
N ALA A 67 12.28 -15.29 -4.39
CA ALA A 67 12.90 -15.21 -5.72
C ALA A 67 12.66 -13.86 -6.41
N THR A 68 11.56 -13.18 -6.06
CA THR A 68 11.11 -11.93 -6.69
C THR A 68 10.67 -10.91 -5.64
N PRO A 69 11.60 -10.37 -4.82
CA PRO A 69 11.24 -9.58 -3.65
C PRO A 69 10.66 -8.20 -3.97
N SER A 70 10.91 -7.67 -5.18
CA SER A 70 10.25 -6.45 -5.69
C SER A 70 8.83 -6.71 -6.25
N GLY A 71 8.40 -7.97 -6.33
CA GLY A 71 7.18 -8.38 -7.04
C GLY A 71 7.25 -8.19 -8.54
N ASN A 72 6.21 -8.60 -9.27
CA ASN A 72 6.19 -8.57 -10.74
C ASN A 72 5.10 -7.66 -11.33
N SER A 73 3.99 -7.43 -10.63
CA SER A 73 2.83 -6.73 -11.19
C SER A 73 2.04 -5.97 -10.12
N TRP A 74 1.09 -5.14 -10.55
CA TRP A 74 0.17 -4.42 -9.68
C TRP A 74 -1.26 -4.87 -9.93
N VAL A 75 -2.03 -4.97 -8.85
CA VAL A 75 -3.47 -5.25 -8.88
C VAL A 75 -4.19 -4.09 -8.21
N THR A 76 -5.25 -3.59 -8.83
CA THR A 76 -6.10 -2.56 -8.21
C THR A 76 -7.05 -3.20 -7.22
N LEU A 77 -7.11 -2.68 -5.99
CA LEU A 77 -8.09 -3.12 -5.00
C LEU A 77 -9.49 -2.70 -5.42
N ASN A 78 -10.46 -3.61 -5.32
CA ASN A 78 -11.86 -3.26 -5.49
C ASN A 78 -12.36 -2.45 -4.28
N SER A 79 -12.31 -1.13 -4.40
CA SER A 79 -12.76 -0.19 -3.38
C SER A 79 -14.25 0.18 -3.47
N SER A 80 -15.08 -0.57 -4.23
CA SER A 80 -16.53 -0.26 -4.36
C SER A 80 -17.25 -0.15 -3.02
N GLN A 81 -16.82 -0.93 -2.02
CA GLN A 81 -17.38 -0.87 -0.68
C GLN A 81 -16.99 0.43 0.05
N LEU A 82 -15.74 0.87 -0.05
CA LEU A 82 -15.30 2.16 0.51
C LEU A 82 -16.05 3.32 -0.13
N ILE A 83 -16.21 3.28 -1.45
CA ILE A 83 -16.99 4.27 -2.21
C ILE A 83 -18.44 4.30 -1.73
N SER A 84 -19.09 3.14 -1.54
CA SER A 84 -20.49 3.07 -1.08
C SER A 84 -20.70 3.64 0.33
N MET A 85 -19.64 3.64 1.14
CA MET A 85 -19.65 4.17 2.50
C MET A 85 -19.11 5.61 2.59
N ASN A 86 -18.84 6.24 1.44
CA ASN A 86 -18.23 7.57 1.33
C ASN A 86 -16.87 7.70 2.07
N VAL A 87 -16.10 6.61 2.10
CA VAL A 87 -14.78 6.56 2.73
C VAL A 87 -13.70 6.95 1.72
N ARG A 88 -12.84 7.92 2.07
CA ARG A 88 -11.73 8.42 1.25
C ARG A 88 -10.40 8.32 1.99
N LEU A 89 -9.76 7.17 1.89
CA LEU A 89 -8.45 6.96 2.52
C LEU A 89 -7.42 8.00 2.06
N VAL A 90 -6.65 8.52 3.01
CA VAL A 90 -5.53 9.45 2.76
C VAL A 90 -4.17 8.86 3.11
N TYR A 91 -4.14 7.88 4.02
CA TYR A 91 -2.91 7.21 4.41
C TYR A 91 -3.22 5.81 4.95
N PHE A 92 -2.29 4.88 4.76
CA PHE A 92 -2.31 3.60 5.46
C PHE A 92 -0.91 3.12 5.87
N SER A 93 -0.88 2.20 6.83
CA SER A 93 0.29 1.46 7.27
C SER A 93 -0.03 -0.04 7.30
N LEU A 94 0.87 -0.83 6.72
CA LEU A 94 0.79 -2.29 6.75
C LEU A 94 1.44 -2.82 8.04
N GLY A 95 0.63 -3.46 8.88
CA GLY A 95 1.11 -4.35 9.93
C GLY A 95 1.46 -5.74 9.39
N THR A 96 1.64 -6.72 10.27
CA THR A 96 1.91 -8.11 9.85
C THR A 96 0.71 -8.73 9.15
N ASP A 97 -0.46 -8.66 9.78
CA ASP A 97 -1.70 -9.29 9.31
C ASP A 97 -2.83 -8.28 9.03
N VAL A 98 -2.63 -7.03 9.44
CA VAL A 98 -3.66 -5.99 9.38
C VAL A 98 -3.15 -4.74 8.68
N VAL A 99 -4.05 -4.06 7.99
CA VAL A 99 -3.82 -2.71 7.46
C VAL A 99 -4.52 -1.71 8.36
N TRP A 100 -3.79 -0.69 8.79
CA TRP A 100 -4.35 0.47 9.47
C TRP A 100 -4.45 1.61 8.48
N ALA A 101 -5.64 2.18 8.31
CA ALA A 101 -5.85 3.30 7.40
C ALA A 101 -6.61 4.43 8.06
N VAL A 102 -6.38 5.65 7.56
CA VAL A 102 -7.14 6.86 7.92
C VAL A 102 -7.89 7.39 6.72
N ASP A 103 -9.10 7.85 6.97
CA ASP A 103 -9.97 8.55 6.03
C ASP A 103 -9.83 10.07 6.17
N ASN A 104 -10.09 10.80 5.08
CA ASN A 104 -10.37 12.24 5.08
C ASN A 104 -11.84 12.52 5.46
N ASP A 105 -12.23 12.09 6.65
CA ASP A 105 -13.52 12.48 7.22
C ASP A 105 -13.33 13.80 7.97
N ASP A 106 -14.01 14.86 7.51
CA ASP A 106 -13.80 16.24 7.96
C ASP A 106 -14.16 16.44 9.45
N PHE A 107 -14.88 15.48 10.05
CA PHE A 107 -15.38 15.58 11.41
C PHE A 107 -14.50 14.88 12.45
N LEU A 108 -13.94 13.70 12.16
CA LEU A 108 -12.99 12.97 13.02
C LEU A 108 -12.18 11.98 12.18
N PRO A 109 -10.84 11.85 12.37
CA PRO A 109 -10.07 10.80 11.71
C PRO A 109 -10.59 9.42 12.14
N ALA A 110 -11.22 8.71 11.21
CA ALA A 110 -11.65 7.35 11.41
C ALA A 110 -10.53 6.38 11.04
N TRP A 111 -10.25 5.41 11.92
CA TRP A 111 -9.31 4.33 11.65
C TRP A 111 -10.06 3.13 11.07
N ILE A 112 -9.51 2.54 10.01
CA ILE A 112 -10.04 1.31 9.42
C ILE A 112 -8.98 0.22 9.57
N SER A 113 -9.37 -0.89 10.19
CA SER A 113 -8.57 -2.12 10.23
C SER A 113 -9.20 -3.19 9.33
N CYS A 114 -8.41 -3.73 8.41
CA CYS A 114 -8.80 -4.92 7.63
C CYS A 114 -7.64 -5.91 7.51
N ASP A 115 -7.99 -7.15 7.21
CA ASP A 115 -7.04 -8.20 6.89
C ASP A 115 -6.20 -7.82 5.66
N ILE A 116 -4.88 -7.96 5.77
CA ILE A 116 -3.93 -7.61 4.71
C ILE A 116 -4.07 -8.52 3.48
N ASP A 117 -4.56 -9.73 3.68
CA ASP A 117 -4.85 -10.72 2.66
C ASP A 117 -6.31 -10.67 2.20
N LEU A 118 -7.08 -9.62 2.53
CA LEU A 118 -8.44 -9.31 2.03
C LEU A 118 -9.47 -10.46 2.05
N GLY A 119 -9.17 -11.56 2.74
CA GLY A 119 -9.96 -12.77 2.81
C GLY A 119 -10.41 -13.02 4.25
N HIS A 120 -11.55 -12.45 4.62
CA HIS A 120 -12.28 -12.72 5.87
C HIS A 120 -11.71 -12.15 7.18
N ARG A 121 -12.06 -10.89 7.49
CA ARG A 121 -12.88 -10.46 8.66
C ARG A 121 -12.78 -8.95 8.81
N ARG A 122 -13.93 -8.30 9.02
CA ARG A 122 -14.02 -6.88 9.38
C ARG A 122 -14.22 -6.79 10.89
N GLN A 123 -13.50 -5.89 11.54
CA GLN A 123 -13.99 -5.26 12.76
C GLN A 123 -13.93 -3.75 12.56
N LYS A 124 -15.10 -3.09 12.57
CA LYS A 124 -15.16 -1.66 12.90
C LYS A 124 -14.95 -1.59 14.41
N GLY A 125 -13.74 -1.33 14.85
CA GLY A 125 -13.46 -1.03 16.24
C GLY A 125 -13.42 0.47 16.45
N ASN A 126 -14.33 1.01 17.26
CA ASN A 126 -14.02 2.24 17.99
C ASN A 126 -13.06 1.81 19.11
N ILE A 127 -11.79 2.18 19.01
CA ILE A 127 -10.85 2.03 20.10
C ILE A 127 -10.76 3.39 20.80
N LEU A 128 -11.22 3.42 22.05
CA LEU A 128 -10.81 4.39 23.07
C LEU A 128 -9.33 4.16 23.41
#